data_AF-A0A1Y0L104-F1
#
_entry.id   AF-A0A1Y0L104-F1
#
_cell.length_a   1.000
_cell.length_b   1.000
_cell.length_c   1.000
_cell.angle_alpha   90.00
_cell.angle_beta   90.00
_cell.angle_gamma   90.00
#
_symmetry.space_group_name_H-M   'P 1'
#
loop_
_entity.id
_entity.type
_entity.pdbx_description
1 polymer ?
#
loop_
_entity_poly.entity_id
_entity_poly.type
_entity_poly.pdbx_seq_one_letter_code
_entity_poly.pdbx_strand_id
1 'polypeptide(L)'
;MKKIHSFVTKLKPYKRLYKIFWMCFTITCLFIFQILMLILAYAVPHLRGSFSYWFEGLYSLLVTSRVEPNSAQGFIFAATVIGYIPIIPIIPFLYFTFANWFIQEKLSDRFIEVPKEDYLKWTKFIHFSILGGLFILIPGLITYAGGGGILPHQAFHAVPGAISEDFAQRAAGVSAVLYYAVGCLFTTIILLWTLGMVLVWVWGKISDFFSYLGDLRAQRKDARLQAKHDKLDSKVSKRKPPSSSGDTTHFDTSDDF
;
A
#
# COMPACT_ATOMS: atom_id res chain seq x y z
N MET A 1 5.59 4.93 -39.63
CA MET A 1 6.50 5.50 -38.62
C MET A 1 6.12 6.90 -38.12
N LYS A 2 5.85 7.90 -38.99
CA LYS A 2 5.48 9.28 -38.57
C LYS A 2 4.30 9.36 -37.58
N LYS A 3 3.27 8.51 -37.76
CA LYS A 3 2.09 8.45 -36.87
C LYS A 3 2.42 7.95 -35.45
N ILE A 4 3.24 6.92 -35.33
CA ILE A 4 3.69 6.36 -34.02
C ILE A 4 4.58 7.38 -33.31
N HIS A 5 5.53 7.98 -34.04
CA HIS A 5 6.39 9.03 -33.48
C HIS A 5 5.56 10.21 -32.94
N SER A 6 4.60 10.71 -33.73
CA SER A 6 3.68 11.79 -33.32
C SER A 6 2.83 11.41 -32.11
N PHE A 7 2.34 10.17 -32.04
CA PHE A 7 1.60 9.67 -30.88
C PHE A 7 2.47 9.64 -29.61
N VAL A 8 3.69 9.09 -29.68
CA VAL A 8 4.62 9.05 -28.54
C VAL A 8 5.06 10.45 -28.09
N THR A 9 5.27 11.38 -29.03
CA THR A 9 5.60 12.78 -28.68
C THR A 9 4.43 13.49 -27.99
N LYS A 10 3.19 13.23 -28.41
CA LYS A 10 1.98 13.74 -27.74
C LYS A 10 1.74 13.10 -26.36
N LEU A 11 2.20 11.88 -26.14
CA LEU A 11 2.07 11.16 -24.87
C LEU A 11 3.11 11.62 -23.81
N LYS A 12 4.28 12.07 -24.27
CA LYS A 12 5.43 12.50 -23.44
C LYS A 12 5.11 13.54 -22.34
N PRO A 13 4.29 14.59 -22.56
CA PRO A 13 3.92 15.53 -21.50
C PRO A 13 3.11 14.86 -20.37
N TYR A 14 2.35 13.81 -20.67
CA TYR A 14 1.60 13.03 -19.68
C TYR A 14 2.49 11.96 -19.04
N LYS A 15 3.43 12.37 -18.17
CA LYS A 15 4.45 11.50 -17.54
C LYS A 15 3.89 10.17 -16.99
N ARG A 16 2.68 10.17 -16.41
CA ARG A 16 2.02 8.98 -15.86
C ARG A 16 1.48 8.04 -16.95
N LEU A 17 0.73 8.58 -17.91
CA LEU A 17 0.18 7.83 -19.04
C LEU A 17 1.30 7.26 -19.92
N TYR A 18 2.38 8.01 -20.10
CA TYR A 18 3.61 7.56 -20.75
C TYR A 18 4.22 6.34 -20.04
N LYS A 19 4.32 6.37 -18.71
CA LYS A 19 4.86 5.25 -17.92
C LYS A 19 3.99 3.99 -18.04
N ILE A 20 2.66 4.14 -17.99
CA ILE A 20 1.70 3.05 -18.16
C ILE A 20 1.82 2.44 -19.56
N PHE A 21 1.83 3.29 -20.60
CA PHE A 21 1.97 2.86 -21.98
C PHE A 21 3.25 2.05 -22.20
N TRP A 22 4.40 2.53 -21.71
CA TRP A 22 5.66 1.80 -21.86
C TRP A 22 5.68 0.51 -21.06
N MET A 23 5.09 0.46 -19.87
CA MET A 23 4.99 -0.81 -19.12
C MET A 23 4.09 -1.83 -19.83
N CYS A 24 2.93 -1.43 -20.35
CA CYS A 24 2.07 -2.30 -21.17
C CYS A 24 2.78 -2.76 -22.45
N PHE A 25 3.49 -1.85 -23.11
CA PHE A 25 4.25 -2.14 -24.31
C PHE A 25 5.36 -3.16 -24.02
N THR A 26 6.12 -2.99 -22.93
CA THR A 26 7.16 -3.94 -22.51
C THR A 26 6.57 -5.32 -22.20
N ILE A 27 5.42 -5.41 -21.49
CA ILE A 27 4.73 -6.69 -21.30
C ILE A 27 4.37 -7.32 -22.64
N THR A 28 3.77 -6.54 -23.54
CA THR A 28 3.30 -7.05 -24.83
C THR A 28 4.48 -7.56 -25.65
N CYS A 29 5.60 -6.83 -25.64
CA CYS A 29 6.86 -7.26 -26.26
C CYS A 29 7.43 -8.52 -25.60
N LEU A 30 7.43 -8.61 -24.27
CA LEU A 30 7.86 -9.81 -23.54
C LEU A 30 6.98 -11.01 -23.91
N PHE A 31 5.66 -10.84 -23.97
CA PHE A 31 4.71 -11.88 -24.31
C PHE A 31 4.88 -12.36 -25.76
N ILE A 32 5.02 -11.42 -26.71
CA ILE A 32 5.30 -11.74 -28.12
C ILE A 32 6.65 -12.45 -28.24
N PHE A 33 7.69 -11.96 -27.58
CA PHE A 33 9.00 -12.59 -27.54
C PHE A 33 8.90 -14.02 -26.98
N GLN A 34 8.10 -14.24 -25.95
CA GLN A 34 7.86 -15.54 -25.34
C GLN A 34 7.16 -16.50 -26.30
N ILE A 35 6.14 -16.02 -27.04
CA ILE A 35 5.46 -16.81 -28.08
C ILE A 35 6.43 -17.17 -29.21
N LEU A 36 7.24 -16.23 -29.68
CA LEU A 36 8.24 -16.48 -30.72
C LEU A 36 9.28 -17.50 -30.27
N MET A 37 9.77 -17.39 -29.03
CA MET A 37 10.64 -18.39 -28.43
C MET A 37 9.96 -19.75 -28.40
N LEU A 38 8.72 -19.84 -27.89
CA LEU A 38 7.94 -21.08 -27.86
C LEU A 38 7.74 -21.73 -29.24
N ILE A 39 7.60 -20.92 -30.30
CA ILE A 39 7.51 -21.42 -31.68
C ILE A 39 8.87 -21.96 -32.14
N LEU A 40 9.96 -21.23 -31.88
CA LEU A 40 11.32 -21.64 -32.24
C LEU A 40 11.77 -22.91 -31.49
N ALA A 41 11.22 -23.15 -30.31
CA ALA A 41 11.45 -24.36 -29.53
C ALA A 41 11.04 -25.65 -30.26
N TYR A 42 10.02 -25.58 -31.11
CA TYR A 42 9.60 -26.73 -31.93
C TYR A 42 10.67 -27.19 -32.92
N ALA A 43 11.64 -26.32 -33.24
CA ALA A 43 12.76 -26.65 -34.13
C ALA A 43 13.94 -27.33 -33.41
N VAL A 44 13.91 -27.41 -32.08
CA VAL A 44 14.97 -28.02 -31.25
C VAL A 44 14.46 -29.37 -30.75
N PRO A 45 15.28 -30.44 -30.70
CA PRO A 45 14.87 -31.70 -30.08
C PRO A 45 14.59 -31.51 -28.58
N HIS A 46 13.40 -31.93 -28.14
CA HIS A 46 12.87 -31.78 -26.78
C HIS A 46 11.95 -32.97 -26.45
N LEU A 47 11.93 -33.44 -25.20
CA LEU A 47 11.18 -34.65 -24.80
C LEU A 47 9.69 -34.39 -24.56
N ARG A 48 9.30 -33.14 -24.24
CA ARG A 48 7.91 -32.71 -24.02
C ARG A 48 7.57 -31.54 -24.93
N GLY A 49 6.31 -31.35 -25.33
CA GLY A 49 5.93 -30.24 -26.20
C GLY A 49 6.30 -28.86 -25.61
N SER A 50 6.73 -27.91 -26.43
CA SER A 50 7.35 -26.66 -25.96
C SER A 50 6.45 -25.82 -25.03
N PHE A 51 5.14 -25.86 -25.25
CA PHE A 51 4.15 -25.20 -24.38
C PHE A 51 4.04 -25.83 -22.99
N SER A 52 4.38 -27.11 -22.84
CA SER A 52 4.42 -27.75 -21.52
C SER A 52 5.44 -27.08 -20.61
N TYR A 53 6.61 -26.68 -21.13
CA TYR A 53 7.62 -26.01 -20.33
C TYR A 53 7.20 -24.61 -19.87
N TRP A 54 6.36 -23.94 -20.65
CA TRP A 54 5.80 -22.65 -20.28
C TRP A 54 4.76 -22.77 -19.17
N PHE A 55 3.88 -23.78 -19.25
CA PHE A 55 2.91 -24.09 -18.20
C PHE A 55 3.57 -24.63 -16.92
N GLU A 56 4.67 -25.38 -17.05
CA GLU A 56 5.46 -25.88 -15.93
C GLU A 56 6.35 -24.78 -15.31
N GLY A 57 6.69 -23.73 -16.05
CA GLY A 57 7.41 -22.56 -15.55
C GLY A 57 8.70 -22.93 -14.80
N LEU A 58 8.82 -22.49 -13.54
CA LEU A 58 9.97 -22.78 -12.68
C LEU A 58 10.23 -24.28 -12.49
N TYR A 59 9.21 -25.13 -12.62
CA TYR A 59 9.37 -26.59 -12.54
C TYR A 59 10.21 -27.12 -13.70
N SER A 60 9.92 -26.67 -14.93
CA SER A 60 10.74 -27.05 -16.08
C SER A 60 12.17 -26.56 -15.97
N LEU A 61 12.38 -25.37 -15.39
CA LEU A 61 13.71 -24.83 -15.15
C LEU A 61 14.54 -25.70 -14.19
N LEU A 62 13.92 -26.14 -13.09
CA LEU A 62 14.65 -26.76 -11.97
C LEU A 62 14.74 -28.28 -12.08
N VAL A 63 13.75 -28.92 -12.70
CA VAL A 63 13.59 -30.38 -12.72
C VAL A 63 13.68 -30.91 -14.14
N THR A 64 12.79 -30.49 -15.04
CA THR A 64 12.70 -31.05 -16.40
C THR A 64 13.95 -30.73 -17.22
N SER A 65 14.60 -29.58 -16.99
CA SER A 65 15.84 -29.19 -17.66
C SER A 65 16.96 -30.23 -17.53
N ARG A 66 17.05 -30.96 -16.41
CA ARG A 66 18.11 -31.95 -16.18
C ARG A 66 18.02 -33.19 -17.06
N VAL A 67 16.82 -33.48 -17.56
CA VAL A 67 16.53 -34.67 -18.38
C VAL A 67 16.50 -34.30 -19.87
N GLU A 68 16.36 -33.01 -20.17
CA GLU A 68 16.33 -32.47 -21.52
C GLU A 68 17.75 -32.34 -22.13
N PRO A 69 17.87 -32.41 -23.47
CA PRO A 69 19.12 -32.15 -24.17
C PRO A 69 19.69 -30.77 -23.81
N ASN A 70 21.02 -30.63 -23.76
CA ASN A 70 21.69 -29.36 -23.45
C ASN A 70 21.22 -28.18 -24.32
N SER A 71 20.81 -28.44 -25.57
CA SER A 71 20.23 -27.45 -26.48
C SER A 71 18.85 -26.94 -26.04
N ALA A 72 18.04 -27.75 -25.37
CA ALA A 72 16.72 -27.39 -24.85
C ALA A 72 16.80 -26.73 -23.46
N GLN A 73 17.85 -26.98 -22.67
CA GLN A 73 18.05 -26.36 -21.36
C GLN A 73 18.17 -24.83 -21.43
N GLY A 74 18.97 -24.31 -22.36
CA GLY A 74 19.10 -22.86 -22.58
C GLY A 74 17.79 -22.21 -23.01
N PHE A 75 16.98 -22.95 -23.76
CA PHE A 75 15.65 -22.52 -24.19
C PHE A 75 14.67 -22.45 -23.02
N ILE A 76 14.59 -23.51 -22.22
CA ILE A 76 13.76 -23.58 -21.01
C ILE A 76 14.17 -22.48 -20.01
N PHE A 77 15.48 -22.24 -19.87
CA PHE A 77 16.01 -21.16 -19.05
C PHE A 77 15.55 -19.79 -19.51
N ALA A 78 15.77 -19.46 -20.79
CA ALA A 78 15.36 -18.18 -21.35
C ALA A 78 13.84 -17.97 -21.27
N ALA A 79 13.03 -18.97 -21.66
CA ALA A 79 11.58 -18.89 -21.66
C ALA A 79 10.98 -18.70 -20.26
N THR A 80 11.58 -19.34 -19.25
CA THR A 80 11.09 -19.30 -17.86
C THR A 80 11.60 -18.06 -17.11
N VAL A 81 12.90 -17.73 -17.22
CA VAL A 81 13.50 -16.59 -16.51
C VAL A 81 13.07 -15.25 -17.10
N ILE A 82 13.04 -15.12 -18.43
CA ILE A 82 12.64 -13.85 -19.09
C ILE A 82 11.13 -13.68 -19.05
N GLY A 83 10.41 -14.80 -19.07
CA GLY A 83 8.96 -14.84 -19.05
C GLY A 83 8.35 -14.65 -17.68
N TYR A 84 8.65 -15.54 -16.75
CA TYR A 84 7.89 -15.68 -15.51
C TYR A 84 8.36 -14.69 -14.44
N ILE A 85 9.67 -14.51 -14.30
CA ILE A 85 10.26 -13.70 -13.21
C ILE A 85 9.92 -12.22 -13.33
N PRO A 86 9.94 -11.57 -14.51
CA PRO A 86 9.55 -10.16 -14.64
C PRO A 86 8.03 -9.97 -14.52
N ILE A 87 7.21 -10.93 -14.98
CA ILE A 87 5.76 -10.82 -14.96
C ILE A 87 5.21 -10.74 -13.53
N ILE A 88 5.78 -11.52 -12.59
CA ILE A 88 5.36 -11.57 -11.18
C ILE A 88 5.40 -10.18 -10.49
N PRO A 89 6.48 -9.37 -10.56
CA PRO A 89 6.50 -8.02 -10.02
C PRO A 89 5.86 -6.97 -10.95
N ILE A 90 5.95 -7.14 -12.27
CA ILE A 90 5.44 -6.14 -13.23
C ILE A 90 3.91 -6.07 -13.20
N ILE A 91 3.18 -7.19 -13.12
CA ILE A 91 1.71 -7.20 -13.10
C ILE A 91 1.15 -6.43 -11.89
N PRO A 92 1.56 -6.70 -10.63
CA PRO A 92 1.14 -5.91 -9.47
C PRO A 92 1.51 -4.44 -9.63
N PHE A 93 2.72 -4.13 -10.13
CA PHE A 93 3.16 -2.74 -10.30
C PHE A 93 2.30 -1.98 -11.32
N LEU A 94 1.92 -2.63 -12.41
CA LEU A 94 0.98 -2.09 -13.39
C LEU A 94 -0.41 -1.92 -12.81
N TYR A 95 -0.93 -2.93 -12.10
CA TYR A 95 -2.22 -2.83 -11.43
C TYR A 95 -2.27 -1.61 -10.51
N PHE A 96 -1.26 -1.42 -9.65
CA PHE A 96 -1.20 -0.24 -8.78
C PHE A 96 -1.04 1.06 -9.55
N THR A 97 -0.26 1.07 -10.64
CA THR A 97 -0.08 2.27 -11.45
C THR A 97 -1.39 2.65 -12.17
N PHE A 98 -2.12 1.67 -12.71
CA PHE A 98 -3.43 1.87 -13.35
C PHE A 98 -4.51 2.27 -12.35
N ALA A 99 -4.63 1.55 -11.24
CA ALA A 99 -5.58 1.87 -10.18
C ALA A 99 -5.34 3.31 -9.70
N ASN A 100 -4.09 3.65 -9.38
CA ASN A 100 -3.71 4.98 -8.91
C ASN A 100 -4.00 6.07 -9.94
N TRP A 101 -3.74 5.81 -11.23
CA TRP A 101 -4.08 6.74 -12.31
C TRP A 101 -5.60 6.93 -12.43
N PHE A 102 -6.37 5.84 -12.49
CA PHE A 102 -7.83 5.88 -12.62
C PHE A 102 -8.50 6.61 -11.45
N ILE A 103 -7.99 6.38 -10.24
CA ILE A 103 -8.38 7.09 -9.02
C ILE A 103 -8.12 8.59 -9.16
N GLN A 104 -6.92 8.98 -9.58
CA GLN A 104 -6.54 10.38 -9.70
C GLN A 104 -7.33 11.12 -10.78
N GLU A 105 -7.62 10.45 -11.90
CA GLU A 105 -8.44 10.98 -12.99
C GLU A 105 -9.89 11.18 -12.51
N LYS A 106 -10.49 10.18 -11.87
CA LYS A 106 -11.88 10.25 -11.36
C LYS A 106 -12.06 11.26 -10.23
N LEU A 107 -11.07 11.43 -9.35
CA LEU A 107 -11.11 12.41 -8.26
C LEU A 107 -10.91 13.84 -8.75
N SER A 108 -10.04 14.04 -9.74
CA SER A 108 -9.81 15.34 -10.38
C SER A 108 -11.11 15.97 -10.88
N ASP A 109 -12.01 15.15 -11.42
CA ASP A 109 -13.24 15.62 -12.06
C ASP A 109 -14.44 15.79 -11.10
N ARG A 110 -14.44 15.13 -9.93
CA ARG A 110 -15.61 15.12 -9.03
C ARG A 110 -15.38 15.64 -7.61
N PHE A 111 -14.15 15.66 -7.12
CA PHE A 111 -13.85 15.93 -5.72
C PHE A 111 -12.60 16.80 -5.58
N ILE A 112 -12.75 18.11 -5.83
CA ILE A 112 -11.66 19.10 -5.81
C ILE A 112 -11.12 19.32 -4.38
N GLU A 113 -11.95 19.15 -3.35
CA GLU A 113 -11.63 19.48 -1.96
C GLU A 113 -11.15 18.30 -1.09
N VAL A 114 -11.12 17.07 -1.62
CA VAL A 114 -10.72 15.89 -0.81
C VAL A 114 -9.19 15.84 -0.69
N PRO A 115 -8.63 15.70 0.54
CA PRO A 115 -7.19 15.54 0.74
C PRO A 115 -6.69 14.28 0.01
N LYS A 116 -5.99 14.50 -1.10
CA LYS A 116 -5.57 13.45 -2.04
C LYS A 116 -4.68 12.39 -1.39
N GLU A 117 -3.89 12.77 -0.39
CA GLU A 117 -2.95 11.87 0.30
C GLU A 117 -3.68 10.82 1.14
N ASP A 118 -4.68 11.23 1.93
CA ASP A 118 -5.47 10.31 2.73
C ASP A 118 -6.28 9.36 1.85
N TYR A 119 -6.88 9.88 0.78
CA TYR A 119 -7.61 9.04 -0.17
C TYR A 119 -6.69 7.98 -0.82
N LEU A 120 -5.50 8.38 -1.26
CA LEU A 120 -4.52 7.47 -1.87
C LEU A 120 -4.06 6.39 -0.89
N LYS A 121 -3.87 6.75 0.37
CA LYS A 121 -3.54 5.83 1.46
C LYS A 121 -4.63 4.76 1.62
N TRP A 122 -5.89 5.19 1.77
CA TRP A 122 -7.02 4.28 1.94
C TRP A 122 -7.28 3.41 0.71
N THR A 123 -7.11 3.98 -0.47
CA THR A 123 -7.36 3.20 -1.70
C THR A 123 -6.29 2.14 -1.93
N LYS A 124 -5.01 2.44 -1.63
CA LYS A 124 -3.95 1.42 -1.63
C LYS A 124 -4.26 0.31 -0.65
N PHE A 125 -4.68 0.66 0.58
CA PHE A 125 -5.06 -0.31 1.59
C PHE A 125 -6.20 -1.23 1.12
N ILE A 126 -7.25 -0.67 0.54
CA ILE A 126 -8.37 -1.44 -0.03
C ILE A 126 -7.92 -2.34 -1.18
N HIS A 127 -7.09 -1.82 -2.10
CA HIS A 127 -6.61 -2.60 -3.25
C HIS A 127 -5.68 -3.75 -2.83
N PHE A 128 -4.79 -3.53 -1.87
CA PHE A 128 -4.01 -4.61 -1.28
C PHE A 128 -4.91 -5.63 -0.61
N SER A 129 -5.96 -5.19 0.11
CA SER A 129 -6.91 -6.09 0.77
C SER A 129 -7.69 -6.96 -0.21
N ILE A 130 -8.15 -6.37 -1.31
CA ILE A 130 -8.81 -7.11 -2.39
C ILE A 130 -7.84 -8.11 -3.02
N LEU A 131 -6.61 -7.69 -3.34
CA LEU A 131 -5.60 -8.60 -3.90
C LEU A 131 -5.26 -9.74 -2.94
N GLY A 132 -5.02 -9.44 -1.67
CA GLY A 132 -4.74 -10.44 -0.64
C GLY A 132 -5.89 -11.45 -0.52
N GLY A 133 -7.13 -10.96 -0.44
CA GLY A 133 -8.33 -11.80 -0.41
C GLY A 133 -8.49 -12.66 -1.67
N LEU A 134 -8.32 -12.07 -2.85
CA LEU A 134 -8.49 -12.76 -4.12
C LEU A 134 -7.43 -13.87 -4.34
N PHE A 135 -6.17 -13.58 -4.00
CA PHE A 135 -5.07 -14.54 -4.09
C PHE A 135 -5.00 -15.53 -2.91
N ILE A 136 -5.78 -15.34 -1.84
CA ILE A 136 -6.03 -16.37 -0.82
C ILE A 136 -7.21 -17.25 -1.24
N LEU A 137 -8.33 -16.65 -1.61
CA LEU A 137 -9.58 -17.39 -1.86
C LEU A 137 -9.51 -18.22 -3.15
N ILE A 138 -9.14 -17.62 -4.29
CA ILE A 138 -9.16 -18.34 -5.57
C ILE A 138 -8.07 -19.44 -5.58
N PRO A 139 -6.79 -19.15 -5.33
CA PRO A 139 -5.77 -20.19 -5.31
C PRO A 139 -5.99 -21.20 -4.17
N GLY A 140 -6.45 -20.75 -3.00
CA GLY A 140 -6.77 -21.63 -1.86
C GLY A 140 -7.97 -22.54 -2.07
N LEU A 141 -8.89 -22.20 -2.99
CA LEU A 141 -9.93 -23.13 -3.44
C LEU A 141 -9.38 -24.15 -4.45
N ILE A 142 -8.44 -23.74 -5.31
CA ILE A 142 -7.84 -24.64 -6.31
C ILE A 142 -6.93 -25.67 -5.63
N THR A 143 -6.33 -25.37 -4.47
CA THR A 143 -5.50 -26.32 -3.71
C THR A 143 -6.25 -27.58 -3.26
N TYR A 144 -7.59 -27.54 -3.12
CA TYR A 144 -8.38 -28.73 -2.77
C TYR A 144 -8.21 -29.87 -3.78
N ALA A 145 -7.98 -29.56 -5.05
CA ALA A 145 -7.74 -30.57 -6.09
C ALA A 145 -6.43 -31.35 -5.89
N GLY A 146 -5.50 -30.83 -5.09
CA GLY A 146 -4.23 -31.47 -4.74
C GLY A 146 -4.17 -31.97 -3.30
N GLY A 147 -5.32 -32.14 -2.63
CA GLY A 147 -5.39 -32.53 -1.22
C GLY A 147 -5.05 -31.41 -0.24
N GLY A 148 -5.00 -30.16 -0.71
CA GLY A 148 -4.84 -28.99 0.14
C GLY A 148 -6.16 -28.41 0.63
N GLY A 149 -6.13 -27.14 1.02
CA GLY A 149 -7.32 -26.41 1.44
C GLY A 149 -7.06 -24.92 1.57
N ILE A 150 -8.03 -24.19 2.09
CA ILE A 150 -7.99 -22.72 2.16
C ILE A 150 -7.14 -22.20 3.32
N LEU A 151 -6.94 -23.01 4.35
CA LEU A 151 -6.10 -22.64 5.49
C LEU A 151 -4.63 -22.77 5.10
N PRO A 152 -3.74 -21.88 5.59
CA PRO A 152 -2.32 -21.93 5.23
C PRO A 152 -1.69 -23.30 5.46
N HIS A 153 -1.93 -23.97 6.58
CA HIS A 153 -1.33 -25.30 6.80
C HIS A 153 -1.87 -26.36 5.82
N GLN A 154 -3.11 -26.22 5.35
CA GLN A 154 -3.72 -27.14 4.39
C GLN A 154 -3.23 -26.87 2.97
N ALA A 155 -3.16 -25.61 2.56
CA ALA A 155 -2.61 -25.20 1.27
C ALA A 155 -1.19 -25.73 1.06
N PHE A 156 -0.41 -25.90 2.13
CA PHE A 156 0.95 -26.45 2.08
C PHE A 156 0.99 -27.86 1.50
N HIS A 157 0.00 -28.70 1.80
CA HIS A 157 -0.06 -30.08 1.34
C HIS A 157 -0.19 -30.19 -0.19
N ALA A 158 -0.73 -29.17 -0.85
CA ALA A 158 -0.82 -29.12 -2.30
C ALA A 158 0.49 -28.64 -2.96
N VAL A 159 1.41 -28.00 -2.23
CA VAL A 159 2.67 -27.45 -2.78
C VAL A 159 3.52 -28.51 -3.51
N PRO A 160 3.73 -29.73 -2.98
CA PRO A 160 4.44 -30.80 -3.71
C PRO A 160 3.77 -31.16 -5.03
N GLY A 161 2.45 -30.97 -5.15
CA GLY A 161 1.68 -31.17 -6.37
C GLY A 161 2.15 -30.30 -7.54
N ALA A 162 2.86 -29.19 -7.29
CA ALA A 162 3.39 -28.31 -8.34
C ALA A 162 4.38 -29.03 -9.29
N ILE A 163 4.91 -30.16 -8.84
CA ILE A 163 5.89 -31.01 -9.51
C ILE A 163 5.19 -32.25 -10.16
N SER A 164 3.89 -32.45 -9.93
CA SER A 164 3.16 -33.62 -10.41
C SER A 164 2.99 -33.64 -11.92
N GLU A 165 2.92 -34.83 -12.51
CA GLU A 165 2.58 -35.05 -13.92
C GLU A 165 1.07 -34.92 -14.18
N ASP A 166 0.26 -35.09 -13.14
CA ASP A 166 -1.18 -34.89 -13.21
C ASP A 166 -1.54 -33.40 -13.24
N PHE A 167 -2.39 -33.01 -14.21
CA PHE A 167 -2.76 -31.61 -14.43
C PHE A 167 -3.49 -31.00 -13.22
N ALA A 168 -4.39 -31.75 -12.58
CA ALA A 168 -5.17 -31.25 -11.46
C ALA A 168 -4.28 -31.04 -10.22
N GLN A 169 -3.37 -31.98 -9.93
CA GLN A 169 -2.39 -31.83 -8.86
C GLN A 169 -1.39 -30.69 -9.14
N ARG A 170 -0.97 -30.52 -10.40
CA ARG A 170 -0.08 -29.43 -10.81
C ARG A 170 -0.73 -28.07 -10.65
N ALA A 171 -1.97 -27.92 -11.12
CA ALA A 171 -2.74 -26.69 -10.96
C ALA A 171 -2.96 -26.36 -9.47
N ALA A 172 -3.23 -27.36 -8.64
CA ALA A 172 -3.36 -27.21 -7.20
C ALA A 172 -2.05 -26.75 -6.54
N GLY A 173 -0.90 -27.31 -6.95
CA GLY A 173 0.39 -26.91 -6.38
C GLY A 173 0.88 -25.54 -6.84
N VAL A 174 0.68 -25.19 -8.12
CA VAL A 174 0.97 -23.81 -8.60
C VAL A 174 0.07 -22.80 -7.89
N SER A 175 -1.20 -23.15 -7.66
CA SER A 175 -2.12 -22.32 -6.89
C SER A 175 -1.70 -22.19 -5.42
N ALA A 176 -1.19 -23.26 -4.80
CA ALA A 176 -0.62 -23.19 -3.46
C ALA A 176 0.59 -22.25 -3.40
N VAL A 177 1.46 -22.25 -4.42
CA VAL A 177 2.58 -21.30 -4.50
C VAL A 177 2.08 -19.86 -4.62
N LEU A 178 1.08 -19.58 -5.46
CA LEU A 178 0.46 -18.25 -5.59
C LEU A 178 -0.21 -17.80 -4.29
N TYR A 179 -0.87 -18.73 -3.60
CA TYR A 179 -1.48 -18.49 -2.28
C TYR A 179 -0.45 -17.91 -1.30
N TYR A 180 0.74 -18.51 -1.20
CA TYR A 180 1.77 -18.01 -0.29
C TYR A 180 2.53 -16.80 -0.81
N ALA A 181 3.03 -16.88 -2.05
CA ALA A 181 3.91 -15.87 -2.62
C ALA A 181 3.22 -14.51 -2.79
N VAL A 182 1.91 -14.54 -3.07
CA VAL A 182 1.11 -13.34 -3.35
C VAL A 182 0.07 -13.12 -2.25
N GLY A 183 -0.77 -14.11 -1.98
CA GLY A 183 -1.88 -13.99 -1.01
C GLY A 183 -1.41 -13.72 0.42
N CYS A 184 -0.56 -14.59 0.97
CA CYS A 184 -0.03 -14.43 2.33
C CYS A 184 0.89 -13.22 2.45
N LEU A 185 1.69 -12.89 1.43
CA LEU A 185 2.54 -11.71 1.43
C LEU A 185 1.72 -10.42 1.57
N PHE A 186 0.71 -10.23 0.70
CA PHE A 186 -0.14 -9.04 0.77
C PHE A 186 -0.95 -8.98 2.07
N THR A 187 -1.44 -10.12 2.54
CA THR A 187 -2.16 -10.20 3.82
C THR A 187 -1.25 -9.81 5.00
N THR A 188 0.01 -10.23 4.99
CA THR A 188 1.00 -9.83 6.02
C THR A 188 1.26 -8.32 5.99
N ILE A 189 1.41 -7.74 4.79
CA ILE A 189 1.57 -6.28 4.63
C ILE A 189 0.37 -5.55 5.21
N ILE A 190 -0.86 -6.02 4.95
CA ILE A 190 -2.08 -5.42 5.49
C ILE A 190 -2.14 -5.57 7.01
N LEU A 191 -1.82 -6.73 7.57
CA LEU A 191 -1.81 -6.95 9.01
C LEU A 191 -0.84 -5.98 9.71
N LEU A 192 0.37 -5.83 9.19
CA LEU A 192 1.36 -4.88 9.72
C LEU A 192 0.87 -3.44 9.58
N TRP A 193 0.24 -3.08 8.46
CA TRP A 193 -0.34 -1.76 8.28
C TRP A 193 -1.46 -1.50 9.29
N THR A 194 -2.36 -2.46 9.48
CA THR A 194 -3.49 -2.37 10.42
C THR A 194 -2.98 -2.22 11.85
N LEU A 195 -1.96 -3.00 12.23
CA LEU A 195 -1.28 -2.88 13.51
C LEU A 195 -0.67 -1.48 13.69
N GLY A 196 -0.04 -0.94 12.65
CA GLY A 196 0.49 0.43 12.65
C GLY A 196 -0.60 1.49 12.89
N MET A 197 -1.79 1.33 12.27
CA MET A 197 -2.92 2.25 12.51
C MET A 197 -3.41 2.18 13.96
N VAL A 198 -3.50 0.98 14.54
CA VAL A 198 -3.87 0.79 15.94
C VAL A 198 -2.85 1.43 16.87
N LEU A 199 -1.55 1.24 16.62
CA LEU A 199 -0.48 1.83 17.42
C LEU A 199 -0.52 3.38 17.39
N VAL A 200 -0.73 3.98 16.21
CA VAL A 200 -0.88 5.44 16.09
C VAL A 200 -2.09 5.94 16.87
N TRP A 201 -3.21 5.20 16.81
CA TRP A 201 -4.41 5.55 17.57
C TRP A 201 -4.18 5.48 19.09
N VAL A 202 -3.56 4.39 19.56
CA VAL A 202 -3.19 4.23 20.98
C VAL A 202 -2.23 5.35 21.42
N TRP A 203 -1.23 5.68 20.60
CA TRP A 203 -0.30 6.76 20.88
C TRP A 203 -1.01 8.12 20.97
N GLY A 204 -1.98 8.38 20.09
CA GLY A 204 -2.83 9.57 20.17
C GLY A 204 -3.56 9.67 21.51
N LYS A 205 -4.17 8.57 21.97
CA LYS A 205 -4.84 8.53 23.28
C LYS A 205 -3.90 8.75 24.45
N ILE A 206 -2.69 8.20 24.38
CA ILE A 206 -1.65 8.43 25.39
C ILE A 206 -1.23 9.90 25.40
N SER A 207 -1.00 10.49 24.23
CA SER A 207 -0.64 11.91 24.09
C SER A 207 -1.72 12.83 24.66
N ASP A 208 -2.99 12.57 24.36
CA ASP A 208 -4.14 13.32 24.88
C ASP A 208 -4.22 13.24 26.41
N PHE A 209 -3.87 12.10 26.98
CA PHE A 209 -3.83 11.92 28.43
C PHE A 209 -2.68 12.71 29.08
N PHE A 210 -1.51 12.74 28.44
CA PHE A 210 -0.37 13.52 28.91
C PHE A 210 -0.59 15.03 28.78
N SER A 211 -1.23 15.50 27.71
CA SER A 211 -1.59 16.91 27.56
C SER A 211 -2.60 17.34 28.62
N TYR A 212 -3.64 16.54 28.87
CA TYR A 212 -4.60 16.78 29.95
C TYR A 212 -3.92 16.89 31.32
N LEU A 213 -2.97 16.01 31.63
CA LEU A 213 -2.16 16.08 32.86
C LEU A 213 -1.28 17.34 32.93
N GLY A 214 -0.75 17.79 31.78
CA GLY A 214 0.00 19.04 31.66
C GLY A 214 -0.87 20.25 31.98
N ASP A 215 -2.05 20.34 31.37
CA ASP A 215 -3.01 21.42 31.57
C ASP A 215 -3.51 21.47 33.02
N LEU A 216 -3.77 20.32 33.63
CA LEU A 216 -4.19 20.25 35.03
C LEU A 216 -3.10 20.76 35.99
N ARG A 217 -1.83 20.54 35.66
CA ARG A 217 -0.69 21.09 36.43
C ARG A 217 -0.55 22.60 36.21
N ALA A 218 -0.74 23.08 34.99
CA ALA A 218 -0.71 24.51 34.66
C ALA A 218 -1.83 25.26 35.41
N GLN A 219 -3.07 24.78 35.36
CA GLN A 219 -4.19 25.38 36.09
C GLN A 219 -3.97 25.40 37.61
N ARG A 220 -3.40 24.34 38.19
CA ARG A 220 -3.03 24.32 39.62
C ARG A 220 -1.92 25.32 39.96
N LYS A 221 -0.99 25.58 39.05
CA LYS A 221 0.07 26.58 39.22
C LYS A 221 -0.50 27.99 39.15
N ASP A 222 -1.38 28.25 38.19
CA ASP A 222 -2.02 29.57 38.01
C ASP A 222 -2.97 29.91 39.16
N ALA A 223 -3.77 28.94 39.62
CA ALA A 223 -4.61 29.11 40.82
C ALA A 223 -3.79 29.41 42.08
N ARG A 224 -2.59 28.80 42.22
CA ARG A 224 -1.66 29.11 43.32
C ARG A 224 -1.06 30.51 43.21
N LEU A 225 -0.80 31.00 41.99
CA LEU A 225 -0.29 32.35 41.74
C LEU A 225 -1.37 33.41 41.98
N GLN A 226 -2.59 33.20 41.49
CA GLN A 226 -3.73 34.08 41.77
C GLN A 226 -4.02 34.16 43.27
N ALA A 227 -4.08 33.04 43.98
CA ALA A 227 -4.28 33.04 45.43
C ALA A 227 -3.15 33.74 46.21
N LYS A 228 -1.94 33.85 45.64
CA LYS A 228 -0.86 34.67 46.23
C LYS A 228 -1.06 36.16 45.95
N HIS A 229 -1.48 36.53 44.74
CA HIS A 229 -1.84 37.90 44.38
C HIS A 229 -3.00 38.44 45.22
N ASP A 230 -4.09 37.68 45.36
CA ASP A 230 -5.25 38.09 46.17
C ASP A 230 -4.88 38.28 47.66
N LYS A 231 -3.95 37.47 48.18
CA LYS A 231 -3.41 37.62 49.54
C LYS A 231 -2.51 38.85 49.72
N LEU A 232 -1.83 39.28 48.66
CA LEU A 232 -1.04 40.51 48.66
C LEU A 232 -1.97 41.72 48.59
N ASP A 233 -2.95 41.72 47.70
CA ASP A 233 -3.89 42.82 47.53
C ASP A 233 -4.79 43.04 48.76
N SER A 234 -5.25 41.96 49.39
CA SER A 234 -5.99 42.06 50.67
C SER A 234 -5.13 42.58 51.84
N LYS A 235 -3.81 42.32 51.84
CA LYS A 235 -2.89 42.91 52.83
C LYS A 235 -2.61 44.39 52.56
N VAL A 236 -2.55 44.80 51.30
CA VAL A 236 -2.38 46.21 50.89
C VAL A 236 -3.65 47.02 51.18
N SER A 237 -4.83 46.46 50.87
CA SER A 237 -6.14 47.06 51.20
C SER A 237 -6.31 47.28 52.71
N LYS A 238 -5.94 46.30 53.55
CA LYS A 238 -5.99 46.43 55.02
C LYS A 238 -4.99 47.45 55.59
N ARG A 239 -3.96 47.84 54.84
CA ARG A 239 -2.97 48.86 55.25
C ARG A 239 -3.32 50.27 54.80
N LYS A 240 -4.36 50.45 53.96
CA LYS A 240 -4.88 51.77 53.62
C LYS A 240 -5.92 52.15 54.68
N PRO A 241 -5.66 53.13 55.58
CA PRO A 241 -6.73 53.65 56.41
C PRO A 241 -7.76 54.35 55.51
N PRO A 242 -9.03 54.47 55.95
CA PRO A 242 -10.02 55.22 55.19
C PRO A 242 -9.48 56.63 54.98
N SER A 243 -9.33 57.03 53.72
CA SER A 243 -9.05 58.42 53.39
C SER A 243 -10.18 59.24 53.98
N SER A 244 -9.87 60.05 54.99
CA SER A 244 -10.70 61.16 55.40
C SER A 244 -11.13 61.92 54.16
N SER A 245 -12.44 62.02 53.96
CA SER A 245 -13.08 63.01 53.12
C SER A 245 -12.49 64.39 53.46
N GLY A 246 -11.57 64.85 52.62
CA GLY A 246 -11.04 66.19 52.65
C GLY A 246 -12.01 67.10 51.94
N ASP A 247 -12.63 67.99 52.72
CA ASP A 247 -13.26 69.23 52.28
C ASP A 247 -12.37 69.99 51.29
N THR A 248 -13.01 70.52 50.24
CA THR A 248 -12.71 71.75 49.49
C THR A 248 -13.60 71.70 48.23
N THR A 249 -14.42 72.68 47.86
CA THR A 249 -14.43 74.12 48.15
C THR A 249 -15.81 74.69 47.78
N HIS A 250 -16.35 75.55 48.65
CA HIS A 250 -17.31 76.59 48.29
C HIS A 250 -16.56 77.65 47.46
N PHE A 251 -17.04 77.97 46.26
CA PHE A 251 -16.70 79.19 45.56
C PHE A 251 -18.00 79.82 45.09
N ASP A 252 -18.50 80.76 45.91
CA ASP A 252 -19.59 81.65 45.57
C ASP A 252 -19.01 83.05 45.73
N THR A 253 -18.80 83.72 44.59
CA THR A 253 -18.45 85.13 44.51
C THR A 253 -19.55 85.80 43.72
N SER A 254 -20.54 86.29 44.45
CA SER A 254 -21.40 87.39 44.04
C SER A 254 -20.63 88.70 44.23
N ASP A 255 -20.33 89.39 43.13
CA ASP A 255 -20.16 90.85 43.12
C ASP A 255 -21.26 91.41 42.21
N ASP A 256 -22.12 92.25 42.81
CA ASP A 256 -23.19 93.02 42.17
C ASP A 256 -22.61 94.23 41.41
N PHE A 257 -23.03 94.44 40.16
CA PHE A 257 -23.52 95.72 39.57
C PHE A 257 -23.87 95.55 38.07
#